data_AF-A0A957WGI6-F1
#
_entry.id   AF-A0A957WGI6-F1
#
_cell.length_a   1.000
_cell.length_b   1.000
_cell.length_c   1.000
_cell.angle_alpha   90.00
_cell.angle_beta   90.00
_cell.angle_gamma   90.00
#
_symmetry.space_group_name_H-M   'P 1'
#
loop_
_entity.id
_entity.type
_entity.pdbx_description
1 polymer ?
#
loop_
_entity_poly.entity_id
_entity_poly.type
_entity_poly.pdbx_seq_one_letter_code
_entity_poly.pdbx_strand_id
1 'polypeptide(L)'
;MGFLMDGLDAEAYDRSYSDGELLRRILAYFKPQWPVMVFVAVVIVGNSLVDALLPFLISRGIDALGESPTFRDTTWLLAAILLSGVLSWMFNFCNRWFTARAVGDVVLKLREDAFDAVLARDMSFYDEFSSGRVVSRVTSDTQDFSNVVTLTLNLMSQVLLVLILVSLMFYIDAR
;
A
#
# COMPACT_ATOMS: atom_id res chain seq x y z
N MET A 1 23.38 22.85 1.53
CA MET A 1 22.13 22.13 1.91
C MET A 1 20.91 22.97 1.49
N GLY A 2 20.81 23.38 0.22
CA GLY A 2 19.74 24.29 -0.26
C GLY A 2 18.90 23.73 -1.42
N PHE A 3 19.33 22.62 -2.03
CA PHE A 3 18.67 22.02 -3.19
C PHE A 3 17.40 21.22 -2.82
N LEU A 4 17.28 20.73 -1.58
CA LEU A 4 16.14 19.88 -1.17
C LEU A 4 14.86 20.68 -0.84
N MET A 5 14.95 21.99 -0.65
CA MET A 5 13.81 22.87 -0.35
C MET A 5 13.44 23.80 -1.52
N ASP A 6 14.26 23.84 -2.57
CA ASP A 6 14.08 24.70 -3.73
C ASP A 6 12.93 24.15 -4.60
N GLY A 7 11.71 24.65 -4.35
CA GLY A 7 10.48 24.17 -4.99
C GLY A 7 9.30 23.88 -4.05
N LEU A 8 9.51 23.90 -2.72
CA LEU A 8 8.46 23.74 -1.71
C LEU A 8 7.89 25.06 -1.18
N ASP A 9 8.33 26.20 -1.74
CA ASP A 9 7.84 27.51 -1.32
C ASP A 9 6.38 27.70 -1.76
N ALA A 10 5.52 28.05 -0.80
CA ALA A 10 4.12 28.37 -1.08
C ALA A 10 4.03 29.56 -2.04
N GLU A 11 3.38 29.36 -3.18
CA GLU A 11 3.21 30.44 -4.17
C GLU A 11 2.07 31.37 -3.75
N ALA A 12 2.07 32.61 -4.28
CA ALA A 12 1.08 33.62 -3.90
C ALA A 12 -0.39 33.21 -4.19
N TYR A 13 -0.60 32.23 -5.09
CA TYR A 13 -1.92 31.65 -5.36
C TYR A 13 -2.23 30.36 -4.57
N ASP A 14 -1.24 29.80 -3.86
CA ASP A 14 -1.47 28.60 -3.04
C ASP A 14 -2.38 28.99 -1.87
N ARG A 15 -3.55 28.35 -1.82
CA ARG A 15 -4.48 28.54 -0.71
C ARG A 15 -3.95 27.77 0.50
N SER A 16 -3.86 28.44 1.64
CA SER A 16 -3.58 27.78 2.91
C SER A 16 -4.81 26.98 3.34
N TYR A 17 -4.62 25.69 3.55
CA TYR A 17 -5.63 24.78 4.08
C TYR A 17 -5.13 24.18 5.39
N SER A 18 -6.04 23.82 6.27
CA SER A 18 -5.69 23.00 7.43
C SER A 18 -5.39 21.56 7.01
N ASP A 19 -4.48 20.89 7.71
CA ASP A 19 -4.13 19.49 7.45
C ASP A 19 -5.37 18.57 7.45
N GLY A 20 -6.33 18.83 8.34
CA GLY A 20 -7.58 18.07 8.41
C GLY A 20 -8.45 18.23 7.15
N GLU A 21 -8.45 19.41 6.54
CA GLU A 21 -9.14 19.63 5.28
C GLU A 21 -8.44 18.92 4.12
N LEU A 22 -7.10 18.98 4.08
CA LEU A 22 -6.30 18.27 3.07
C LEU A 22 -6.52 16.75 3.16
N LEU A 23 -6.48 16.19 4.37
CA LEU A 23 -6.77 14.77 4.60
C LEU A 23 -8.18 14.40 4.16
N ARG A 24 -9.19 15.23 4.44
CA ARG A 24 -10.57 14.98 3.99
C ARG A 24 -10.67 14.97 2.47
N ARG A 25 -9.95 15.87 1.77
CA ARG A 25 -9.91 15.90 0.31
C ARG A 25 -9.24 14.65 -0.25
N ILE A 26 -8.10 14.25 0.31
CA ILE A 26 -7.39 13.00 -0.08
C ILE A 26 -8.32 11.80 0.11
N LEU A 27 -8.98 11.69 1.26
CA LEU A 27 -9.92 10.60 1.54
C LEU A 27 -11.12 10.60 0.59
N ALA A 28 -11.56 11.76 0.10
CA ALA A 28 -12.63 11.85 -0.88
C ALA A 28 -12.22 11.22 -2.23
N TYR A 29 -10.95 11.37 -2.66
CA TYR A 29 -10.43 10.68 -3.84
C TYR A 29 -10.38 9.15 -3.66
N PHE A 30 -10.16 8.67 -2.43
CA PHE A 30 -10.15 7.24 -2.11
C PHE A 30 -11.54 6.62 -1.96
N LYS A 31 -12.59 7.42 -1.76
CA LYS A 31 -13.97 6.95 -1.55
C LYS A 31 -14.47 5.97 -2.65
N PRO A 32 -14.25 6.22 -3.96
CA PRO A 32 -14.65 5.28 -5.01
C PRO A 32 -13.89 3.94 -4.95
N GLN A 33 -12.68 3.95 -4.39
CA GLN A 33 -11.82 2.76 -4.28
C GLN A 33 -12.03 1.97 -2.98
N TRP A 34 -12.99 2.35 -2.14
CA TRP A 34 -13.29 1.65 -0.88
C TRP A 34 -13.50 0.13 -1.03
N PRO A 35 -14.23 -0.38 -2.03
CA PRO A 35 -14.38 -1.83 -2.21
C PRO A 35 -13.05 -2.55 -2.44
N VAL A 36 -12.13 -1.92 -3.19
CA VAL A 36 -10.79 -2.46 -3.45
C VAL A 36 -9.96 -2.45 -2.18
N MET A 37 -10.04 -1.38 -1.37
CA MET A 37 -9.35 -1.31 -0.07
C MET A 37 -9.83 -2.37 0.91
N VAL A 38 -11.15 -2.63 0.96
CA VAL A 38 -11.71 -3.71 1.78
C VAL A 38 -11.23 -5.07 1.29
N PHE A 39 -11.20 -5.29 -0.03
CA PHE A 39 -10.66 -6.52 -0.60
C PHE A 39 -9.17 -6.71 -0.25
N VAL A 40 -8.36 -5.65 -0.36
CA VAL A 40 -6.95 -5.66 0.05
C VAL A 40 -6.80 -6.01 1.54
N ALA A 41 -7.63 -5.43 2.42
CA ALA A 41 -7.61 -5.77 3.84
C ALA A 41 -7.90 -7.26 4.09
N VAL A 42 -8.87 -7.85 3.38
CA VAL A 42 -9.17 -9.29 3.45
C VAL A 42 -7.99 -10.13 2.94
N VAL A 43 -7.35 -9.73 1.85
CA VAL A 43 -6.15 -10.39 1.32
C VAL A 43 -4.99 -10.34 2.33
N ILE A 44 -4.79 -9.23 3.03
CA ILE A 44 -3.77 -9.10 4.07
C ILE A 44 -4.04 -10.04 5.24
N VAL A 45 -5.30 -10.16 5.67
CA VAL A 45 -5.69 -11.13 6.71
C VAL A 45 -5.39 -12.56 6.25
N GLY A 46 -5.79 -12.90 5.02
CA GLY A 46 -5.50 -14.21 4.43
C GLY A 46 -3.99 -14.51 4.35
N ASN A 47 -3.20 -13.52 3.91
CA ASN A 47 -1.75 -13.62 3.86
C ASN A 47 -1.15 -13.86 5.25
N SER A 48 -1.60 -13.10 6.25
CA SER A 48 -1.11 -13.21 7.63
C SER A 48 -1.36 -14.61 8.21
N LEU A 49 -2.50 -15.22 7.89
CA LEU A 49 -2.81 -16.59 8.29
C LEU A 49 -1.89 -17.61 7.63
N VAL A 50 -1.58 -17.45 6.33
CA VAL A 50 -0.64 -18.33 5.63
C VAL A 50 0.78 -18.16 6.16
N ASP A 51 1.21 -16.94 6.42
CA ASP A 51 2.54 -16.64 6.97
C ASP A 51 2.69 -17.25 8.38
N ALA A 52 1.61 -17.31 9.17
CA ALA A 52 1.58 -17.99 10.46
C ALA A 52 1.56 -19.53 10.35
N LEU A 53 1.02 -20.09 9.26
CA LEU A 53 1.02 -21.55 9.03
C LEU A 53 2.43 -22.10 8.78
N LEU A 54 3.31 -21.31 8.16
CA LEU A 54 4.66 -21.74 7.80
C LEU A 54 5.52 -22.19 9.01
N PRO A 55 5.68 -21.39 10.10
CA PRO A 55 6.42 -21.85 11.28
C PRO A 55 5.74 -23.04 11.97
N PHE A 56 4.40 -23.12 11.95
CA PHE A 56 3.66 -24.26 12.49
C PHE A 56 3.95 -25.56 11.72
N LEU A 57 3.97 -25.50 10.38
CA LEU A 57 4.34 -26.63 9.52
C LEU A 57 5.79 -27.04 9.75
N ILE A 58 6.72 -26.09 9.90
CA ILE A 58 8.13 -26.38 10.20
C ILE A 58 8.27 -27.10 11.55
N SER A 59 7.60 -26.61 12.61
CA SER A 59 7.62 -27.25 13.94
C SER A 59 7.17 -28.71 13.86
N ARG A 60 6.00 -28.95 13.24
CA ARG A 60 5.50 -30.33 13.05
C ARG A 60 6.44 -31.19 12.22
N GLY A 61 7.11 -30.60 11.25
CA GLY A 61 8.08 -31.30 10.42
C GLY A 61 9.29 -31.76 11.20
N ILE A 62 9.82 -30.91 12.07
CA ILE A 62 10.95 -31.25 12.94
C ILE A 62 10.54 -32.40 13.88
N ASP A 63 9.36 -32.31 14.50
CA ASP A 63 8.87 -33.34 15.43
C ASP A 63 8.65 -34.70 14.73
N ALA A 64 7.97 -34.70 13.57
CA ALA A 64 7.68 -35.91 12.81
C ALA A 64 8.93 -36.57 12.19
N LEU A 65 9.97 -35.78 11.89
CA LEU A 65 11.24 -36.29 11.38
C LEU A 65 12.15 -36.87 12.48
N GLY A 66 11.90 -36.54 13.76
CA GLY A 66 12.64 -37.06 14.91
C GLY A 66 12.28 -38.51 15.27
N GLU A 67 11.05 -38.94 15.02
CA GLU A 67 10.52 -40.26 15.38
C GLU A 67 10.37 -41.16 14.13
N SER A 68 11.49 -41.67 13.60
CA SER A 68 11.53 -42.63 12.47
C SER A 68 10.70 -42.19 11.24
N PRO A 69 11.20 -41.25 10.43
CA PRO A 69 10.41 -40.65 9.36
C PRO A 69 10.03 -41.65 8.27
N THR A 70 8.73 -41.75 7.99
CA THR A 70 8.25 -42.45 6.79
C THR A 70 8.37 -41.53 5.58
N PHE A 71 8.71 -42.06 4.40
CA PHE A 71 8.77 -41.30 3.14
C PHE A 71 7.49 -40.49 2.87
N ARG A 72 6.33 -41.03 3.26
CA ARG A 72 5.02 -40.38 3.16
C ARG A 72 4.92 -39.10 3.99
N ASP A 73 5.47 -39.08 5.20
CA ASP A 73 5.36 -37.95 6.13
C ASP A 73 6.24 -36.79 5.64
N THR A 74 7.47 -37.10 5.19
CA THR A 74 8.37 -36.13 4.58
C THR A 74 7.80 -35.53 3.30
N THR A 75 7.22 -36.36 2.42
CA THR A 75 6.62 -35.86 1.16
C THR A 75 5.36 -35.01 1.39
N TRP A 76 4.52 -35.37 2.36
CA TRP A 76 3.35 -34.56 2.73
C TRP A 76 3.76 -33.21 3.32
N LEU A 77 4.77 -33.20 4.21
CA LEU A 77 5.31 -31.97 4.78
C LEU A 77 5.86 -31.03 3.69
N LEU A 78 6.69 -31.56 2.79
CA LEU A 78 7.25 -30.78 1.68
C LEU A 78 6.15 -30.21 0.78
N ALA A 79 5.11 -31.00 0.48
CA ALA A 79 3.96 -30.55 -0.28
C ALA A 79 3.18 -29.43 0.45
N ALA A 80 2.98 -29.56 1.77
CA ALA A 80 2.31 -28.55 2.58
C ALA A 80 3.10 -27.23 2.65
N ILE A 81 4.42 -27.30 2.83
CA ILE A 81 5.30 -26.11 2.83
C ILE A 81 5.26 -25.45 1.45
N LEU A 82 5.41 -26.21 0.38
CA LEU A 82 5.37 -25.67 -0.98
C LEU A 82 4.01 -25.02 -1.29
N LEU A 83 2.91 -25.65 -0.90
CA LEU A 83 1.56 -25.10 -1.05
C LEU A 83 1.40 -23.79 -0.27
N SER A 84 1.90 -23.73 0.97
CA SER A 84 1.87 -22.51 1.79
C SER A 84 2.67 -21.36 1.15
N GLY A 85 3.84 -21.66 0.57
CA GLY A 85 4.65 -20.69 -0.15
C GLY A 85 3.96 -20.14 -1.40
N VAL A 86 3.32 -21.01 -2.18
CA VAL A 86 2.52 -20.61 -3.36
C VAL A 86 1.33 -19.74 -2.96
N LEU A 87 0.64 -20.09 -1.87
CA LEU A 87 -0.48 -19.29 -1.35
C LEU A 87 -0.02 -17.92 -0.85
N SER A 88 1.07 -17.85 -0.08
CA SER A 88 1.66 -16.59 0.40
C SER A 88 2.05 -15.70 -0.78
N TRP A 89 2.73 -16.26 -1.79
CA TRP A 89 3.05 -15.54 -3.02
C TRP A 89 1.81 -15.01 -3.74
N MET A 90 0.76 -15.82 -3.87
CA MET A 90 -0.50 -15.44 -4.50
C MET A 90 -1.18 -14.29 -3.76
N PHE A 91 -1.29 -14.38 -2.42
CA PHE A 91 -1.87 -13.30 -1.62
C PHE A 91 -1.04 -12.01 -1.71
N ASN A 92 0.29 -12.12 -1.68
CA ASN A 92 1.18 -10.97 -1.85
C ASN A 92 1.02 -10.32 -3.22
N PHE A 93 0.93 -11.13 -4.28
CA PHE A 93 0.68 -10.66 -5.64
C PHE A 93 -0.66 -9.92 -5.73
N CYS A 94 -1.75 -10.51 -5.22
CA CYS A 94 -3.05 -9.85 -5.19
C CYS A 94 -2.97 -8.52 -4.43
N ASN A 95 -2.39 -8.51 -3.22
CA ASN A 95 -2.24 -7.29 -2.43
C ASN A 95 -1.52 -6.18 -3.23
N ARG A 96 -0.37 -6.49 -3.83
CA ARG A 96 0.41 -5.52 -4.63
C ARG A 96 -0.38 -5.04 -5.85
N TRP A 97 -1.01 -5.94 -6.58
CA TRP A 97 -1.74 -5.61 -7.80
C TRP A 97 -2.91 -4.67 -7.52
N PHE A 98 -3.78 -5.03 -6.57
CA PHE A 98 -4.97 -4.25 -6.26
C PHE A 98 -4.63 -2.92 -5.57
N THR A 99 -3.61 -2.90 -4.70
CA THR A 99 -3.13 -1.64 -4.10
C THR A 99 -2.57 -0.70 -5.17
N ALA A 100 -1.71 -1.21 -6.05
CA ALA A 100 -1.14 -0.40 -7.15
C ALA A 100 -2.23 0.13 -8.08
N ARG A 101 -3.24 -0.69 -8.40
CA ARG A 101 -4.38 -0.26 -9.21
C ARG A 101 -5.20 0.84 -8.53
N ALA A 102 -5.54 0.67 -7.26
CA ALA A 102 -6.31 1.66 -6.50
C ALA A 102 -5.58 3.00 -6.40
N VAL A 103 -4.28 2.98 -6.08
CA VAL A 103 -3.46 4.20 -6.01
C VAL A 103 -3.33 4.84 -7.39
N GLY A 104 -3.08 4.04 -8.43
CA GLY A 104 -2.96 4.52 -9.80
C GLY A 104 -4.23 5.24 -10.29
N ASP A 105 -5.40 4.66 -10.03
CA ASP A 105 -6.69 5.25 -10.39
C ASP A 105 -6.96 6.57 -9.62
N VAL A 106 -6.58 6.64 -8.33
CA VAL A 106 -6.67 7.87 -7.53
C VAL A 106 -5.75 8.96 -8.08
N VAL A 107 -4.49 8.63 -8.36
CA VAL A 107 -3.49 9.56 -8.86
C VAL A 107 -3.84 10.05 -10.26
N LEU A 108 -4.37 9.17 -11.11
CA LEU A 108 -4.90 9.54 -12.42
C LEU A 108 -5.99 10.60 -12.27
N LYS A 109 -6.97 10.36 -11.37
CA LYS A 109 -8.06 11.31 -11.16
C LYS A 109 -7.57 12.65 -10.62
N LEU A 110 -6.62 12.62 -9.69
CA LEU A 110 -5.98 13.84 -9.16
C LEU A 110 -5.26 14.62 -10.27
N ARG A 111 -4.57 13.92 -11.19
CA ARG A 111 -3.85 14.53 -12.30
C ARG A 111 -4.79 15.13 -13.34
N GLU A 112 -5.91 14.46 -13.64
CA GLU A 112 -6.99 15.00 -14.49
C GLU A 112 -7.55 16.30 -13.90
N ASP A 113 -7.93 16.28 -12.61
CA ASP A 113 -8.49 17.47 -11.94
C ASP A 113 -7.49 18.63 -11.90
N ALA A 114 -6.20 18.34 -11.66
CA ALA A 114 -5.15 19.34 -11.68
C ALA A 114 -4.94 19.92 -13.08
N PHE A 115 -4.97 19.07 -14.12
CA PHE A 115 -4.83 19.49 -15.51
C PHE A 115 -5.99 20.36 -15.96
N ASP A 116 -7.23 19.99 -15.64
CA ASP A 116 -8.43 20.78 -15.95
C ASP A 116 -8.39 22.14 -15.24
N ALA A 117 -7.95 22.17 -13.97
CA ALA A 117 -7.81 23.40 -13.21
C ALA A 117 -6.75 24.35 -13.78
N VAL A 118 -5.67 23.80 -14.34
CA VAL A 118 -4.64 24.58 -15.05
C VAL A 118 -5.25 25.15 -16.34
N LEU A 119 -5.86 24.32 -17.19
CA LEU A 119 -6.45 24.78 -18.46
C LEU A 119 -7.52 25.86 -18.31
N ALA A 120 -8.21 25.90 -17.16
CA ALA A 120 -9.22 26.91 -16.86
C ALA A 120 -8.66 28.28 -16.39
N ARG A 121 -7.33 28.46 -16.30
CA ARG A 121 -6.70 29.73 -15.89
C ARG A 121 -6.54 30.72 -17.03
N ASP A 122 -6.65 32.01 -16.70
CA ASP A 122 -6.44 33.12 -17.63
C ASP A 122 -4.98 33.27 -18.06
N MET A 123 -4.74 33.89 -19.21
CA MET A 123 -3.37 34.10 -19.74
C MET A 123 -2.47 34.88 -18.77
N SER A 124 -3.02 35.82 -17.98
CA SER A 124 -2.25 36.57 -16.98
C SER A 124 -1.57 35.68 -15.94
N PHE A 125 -2.16 34.52 -15.61
CA PHE A 125 -1.53 33.55 -14.72
C PHE A 125 -0.24 32.98 -15.32
N TYR A 126 -0.23 32.72 -16.63
CA TYR A 126 0.93 32.16 -17.33
C TYR A 126 2.00 33.20 -17.66
N ASP A 127 1.64 34.48 -17.66
CA ASP A 127 2.60 35.59 -17.74
C ASP A 127 3.36 35.78 -16.41
N GLU A 128 2.70 35.49 -15.27
CA GLU A 128 3.26 35.64 -13.93
C GLU A 128 4.01 34.38 -13.45
N PHE A 129 3.52 33.18 -13.78
CA PHE A 129 4.08 31.91 -13.32
C PHE A 129 4.63 31.07 -14.48
N SER A 130 5.81 30.47 -14.30
CA SER A 130 6.45 29.73 -15.38
C SER A 130 5.68 28.45 -15.74
N SER A 131 5.37 28.29 -17.03
CA SER A 131 4.63 27.12 -17.54
C SER A 131 5.30 25.78 -17.19
N GLY A 132 6.64 25.73 -17.18
CA GLY A 132 7.40 24.55 -16.75
C GLY A 132 7.15 24.16 -15.30
N ARG A 133 6.98 25.13 -14.40
CA ARG A 133 6.66 24.89 -12.99
C ARG A 133 5.24 24.35 -12.83
N VAL A 134 4.28 24.91 -13.56
CA VAL A 134 2.89 24.42 -13.59
C VAL A 134 2.83 22.97 -14.07
N VAL A 135 3.55 22.64 -15.14
CA VAL A 135 3.66 21.26 -15.64
C VAL A 135 4.31 20.34 -14.60
N SER A 136 5.35 20.80 -13.88
CA SER A 136 5.95 20.03 -12.79
C SER A 136 4.95 19.75 -11.67
N ARG A 137 4.13 20.71 -11.25
CA ARG A 137 3.10 20.48 -10.23
C ARG A 137 2.06 19.44 -10.66
N VAL A 138 1.67 19.45 -11.94
CA VAL A 138 0.72 18.44 -12.47
C VAL A 138 1.37 17.06 -12.59
N THR A 139 2.67 16.99 -12.89
CA THR A 139 3.35 15.71 -13.19
C THR A 139 4.15 15.17 -12.01
N SER A 140 5.17 15.91 -11.57
CA SER A 140 6.07 15.54 -10.47
C SER A 140 5.36 15.50 -9.13
N ASP A 141 4.62 16.55 -8.74
CA ASP A 141 4.00 16.58 -7.41
C ASP A 141 2.90 15.51 -7.28
N THR A 142 2.15 15.24 -8.35
CA THR A 142 1.17 14.12 -8.35
C THR A 142 1.86 12.76 -8.28
N GLN A 143 3.07 12.64 -8.83
CA GLN A 143 3.89 11.44 -8.71
C GLN A 143 4.45 11.27 -7.29
N ASP A 144 4.93 12.34 -6.67
CA ASP A 144 5.40 12.31 -5.28
C ASP A 144 4.24 12.00 -4.32
N PHE A 145 3.07 12.57 -4.57
CA PHE A 145 1.84 12.19 -3.88
C PHE A 145 1.55 10.68 -4.02
N SER A 146 1.65 10.12 -5.22
CA SER A 146 1.51 8.67 -5.46
C SER A 146 2.49 7.85 -4.61
N ASN A 147 3.75 8.29 -4.54
CA ASN A 147 4.80 7.61 -3.79
C ASN A 147 4.51 7.62 -2.29
N VAL A 148 4.13 8.78 -1.74
CA VAL A 148 3.76 8.93 -0.33
C VAL A 148 2.55 8.05 0.01
N VAL A 149 1.50 8.10 -0.80
CA VAL A 149 0.28 7.31 -0.57
C VAL A 149 0.57 5.80 -0.63
N THR A 150 1.39 5.36 -1.59
CA THR A 150 1.83 3.96 -1.67
C THR A 150 2.61 3.54 -0.42
N LEU A 151 3.52 4.39 0.05
CA LEU A 151 4.29 4.13 1.27
C LEU A 151 3.37 4.05 2.50
N THR A 152 2.41 4.98 2.64
CA THR A 152 1.45 5.00 3.73
C THR A 152 0.57 3.75 3.74
N LEU A 153 0.03 3.34 2.58
CA LEU A 153 -0.80 2.13 2.48
C LEU A 153 0.00 0.86 2.78
N ASN A 154 1.25 0.78 2.33
CA ASN A 154 2.15 -0.33 2.67
C ASN A 154 2.42 -0.39 4.18
N LEU A 155 2.70 0.76 4.81
CA LEU A 155 2.90 0.85 6.25
C LEU A 155 1.64 0.40 7.01
N MET A 156 0.46 0.88 6.63
CA MET A 156 -0.80 0.45 7.23
C MET A 156 -1.03 -1.05 7.09
N SER A 157 -0.70 -1.62 5.93
CA SER A 157 -0.78 -3.07 5.68
C SER A 157 0.18 -3.86 6.59
N GLN A 158 1.41 -3.36 6.77
CA GLN A 158 2.39 -3.98 7.67
C GLN A 158 1.97 -3.89 9.14
N VAL A 159 1.47 -2.73 9.58
CA VAL A 159 0.95 -2.55 10.95
C VAL A 159 -0.22 -3.50 11.20
N LEU A 160 -1.15 -3.61 10.24
CA LEU A 160 -2.28 -4.55 10.32
C LEU A 160 -1.79 -6.00 10.45
N LEU A 161 -0.83 -6.42 9.62
CA LEU A 161 -0.23 -7.74 9.68
C LEU A 161 0.41 -8.02 11.05
N VAL A 162 1.19 -7.08 11.57
CA VAL A 162 1.83 -7.20 12.89
C VAL A 162 0.78 -7.35 13.99
N LEU A 163 -0.28 -6.54 13.98
CA LEU A 163 -1.37 -6.63 14.95
C LEU A 163 -2.07 -8.00 14.91
N ILE A 164 -2.30 -8.54 13.72
CA ILE A 164 -2.91 -9.87 13.54
C ILE A 164 -2.00 -10.96 14.10
N LEU A 165 -0.72 -10.96 13.73
CA LEU A 165 0.24 -11.97 14.20
C LEU A 165 0.41 -11.93 15.71
N VAL A 166 0.59 -10.74 16.29
CA VAL A 166 0.70 -10.58 17.75
C VAL A 166 -0.56 -11.09 18.45
N SER A 167 -1.75 -10.74 17.96
CA SER A 167 -3.01 -11.23 18.53
C SER A 167 -3.13 -12.75 18.47
N LEU A 168 -2.70 -13.36 17.36
CA LEU A 168 -2.71 -14.80 17.17
C LEU A 168 -1.72 -15.51 18.09
N MET A 169 -0.52 -14.94 18.29
CA MET A 169 0.47 -15.47 19.24
C MET A 169 -0.07 -15.47 20.67
N PHE A 170 -0.65 -14.36 21.14
CA PHE A 170 -1.26 -14.29 22.47
C PHE A 170 -2.40 -15.29 22.63
N TYR A 171 -3.22 -15.50 21.60
CA TYR A 171 -4.29 -16.49 21.63
C TYR A 171 -3.77 -17.93 21.76
N ILE A 172 -2.65 -18.25 21.11
CA ILE A 172 -2.02 -19.57 21.21
C ILE A 172 -1.36 -19.78 22.58
N ASP A 173 -0.64 -18.78 23.10
CA ASP A 173 0.04 -18.86 24.40
C ASP A 173 -0.94 -18.90 25.59
N ALA A 174 -2.09 -18.23 25.47
CA ALA A 174 -3.14 -18.24 26.48
C ALA A 174 -3.94 -19.56 26.57
N ARG A 175 -3.71 -20.50 25.64
CA ARG A 175 -4.38 -21.80 25.57
C ARG A 175 -3.49 -22.93 26.06
#